data_AF-A0A5W4PTU3-F1
#
_entry.id   AF-A0A5W4PTU3-F1
#
_cell.length_a   1.000
_cell.length_b   1.000
_cell.length_c   1.000
_cell.angle_alpha   90.00
_cell.angle_beta   90.00
_cell.angle_gamma   90.00
#
_symmetry.space_group_name_H-M   'P 1'
#
loop_
_entity.id
_entity.type
_entity.pdbx_description
1 polymer ?
#
loop_
_entity_poly.entity_id
_entity_poly.type
_entity_poly.pdbx_seq_one_letter_code
_entity_poly.pdbx_strand_id
1 'polypeptide(L)'
;MTTAYQVRADSAFGFSRDTRTWGTIDVTQPLNTLCANYHFFEVGLEALGAEYTFYSQYHLADLQNRTDTLQDWLNTKSGIAIPTLGKGLPKLEFVEAHYQSINADVPVETHLCPPGYHYTQDFNPDDAHDVVVVCDDEWKEKYRTGVLYNINGQWVPHQSDPVGVRLTGAGNIVRRANTPDIGCLVMANIGKVKTYPISGLTMNKLDTTRDYYSSLMLTLPDSITGKTVGFVIGGILHWLPPQGYFSDRAIMLSLPNLSVAKIVLETRRYYDWDAIGVGDLSTPTSVQRIRNSETLKALLTHESSFIFTIDNPYLEKEIHGISHNAIWGRFYLKDPTDPDGKKTLGPIFNRIGKCVGYWPTWEEGEWVFNTTFFDRENFLLGNARWYNQNLVNDAQAIVGPFGAWGKPFVEMHRYKARKK
;
A
#
# COMPACT_ATOMS: atom_id res chain seq x y z
N MET A 1 7.45 17.95 48.58
CA MET A 1 8.01 18.51 47.33
C MET A 1 6.89 18.58 46.32
N THR A 2 6.60 19.75 45.77
CA THR A 2 5.64 19.91 44.67
C THR A 2 6.26 19.30 43.41
N THR A 3 5.57 18.36 42.78
CA THR A 3 6.01 17.79 41.50
C THR A 3 5.90 18.88 40.43
N ALA A 4 7.04 19.34 39.92
CA ALA A 4 7.13 20.26 38.80
C ALA A 4 7.78 19.52 37.63
N TYR A 5 7.07 19.44 36.50
CA TYR A 5 7.56 18.80 35.29
C TYR A 5 8.30 19.82 34.43
N GLN A 6 9.51 19.47 34.01
CA GLN A 6 10.34 20.26 33.10
C GLN A 6 10.37 19.59 31.72
N VAL A 7 10.16 20.37 30.66
CA VAL A 7 10.18 19.88 29.28
C VAL A 7 11.62 19.62 28.82
N ARG A 8 11.85 18.46 28.22
CA ARG A 8 13.09 18.07 27.54
C ARG A 8 12.92 18.24 26.03
N ALA A 9 13.27 19.41 25.52
CA ALA A 9 13.16 19.73 24.09
C ALA A 9 14.05 18.86 23.19
N ASP A 10 15.13 18.30 23.74
CA ASP A 10 16.02 17.33 23.09
C ASP A 10 15.36 15.96 22.87
N SER A 11 14.20 15.72 23.48
CA SER A 11 13.45 14.46 23.39
C SER A 11 11.99 14.74 23.06
N ALA A 12 11.74 15.35 21.90
CA ALA A 12 10.40 15.70 21.45
C ALA A 12 10.16 15.26 20.01
N PHE A 13 9.13 14.46 19.78
CA PHE A 13 8.81 13.87 18.48
C PHE A 13 7.33 14.00 18.16
N GLY A 14 6.98 14.14 16.88
CA GLY A 14 5.61 14.28 16.44
C GLY A 14 5.37 13.69 15.07
N PHE A 15 4.15 13.19 14.86
CA PHE A 15 3.71 12.69 13.57
C PHE A 15 3.04 13.82 12.79
N SER A 16 3.73 14.32 11.76
CA SER A 16 3.31 15.46 10.96
C SER A 16 2.03 15.16 10.17
N ARG A 17 1.07 16.09 10.18
CA ARG A 17 -0.15 15.99 9.37
C ARG A 17 0.13 16.23 7.88
N ASP A 18 1.10 17.08 7.58
CA ASP A 18 1.45 17.46 6.21
C ASP A 18 2.29 16.38 5.53
N THR A 19 3.45 16.08 6.10
CA THR A 19 4.39 15.12 5.52
C THR A 19 4.04 13.67 5.82
N ARG A 20 3.15 13.41 6.79
CA ARG A 20 2.77 12.05 7.25
C ARG A 20 3.99 11.23 7.69
N THR A 21 4.96 11.89 8.31
CA THR A 21 6.18 11.28 8.85
C THR A 21 6.42 11.72 10.29
N TRP A 22 7.14 10.89 11.03
CA TRP A 22 7.69 11.22 12.32
C TRP A 22 8.93 12.09 12.19
N GLY A 23 9.01 13.11 13.04
CA GLY A 23 10.18 13.98 13.12
C GLY A 23 10.31 14.63 14.49
N THR A 24 11.41 15.35 14.68
CA THR A 24 11.58 16.21 15.84
C THR A 24 10.59 17.38 15.78
N ILE A 25 10.15 17.84 16.94
CA ILE A 25 9.22 18.98 17.05
C ILE A 25 9.82 20.11 17.86
N ASP A 26 9.40 21.33 17.55
CA ASP A 26 9.74 22.51 18.33
C ASP A 26 8.69 22.75 19.42
N VAL A 27 8.99 22.28 20.62
CA VAL A 27 8.11 22.41 21.81
C VAL A 27 7.99 23.84 22.35
N THR A 28 8.75 24.79 21.79
CA THR A 28 8.63 26.22 22.14
C THR A 28 7.46 26.89 21.41
N GLN A 29 6.89 26.22 20.41
CA GLN A 29 5.72 26.72 19.71
C GLN A 29 4.46 26.65 20.58
N PRO A 30 3.48 27.55 20.33
CA PRO A 30 2.16 27.46 20.93
C PRO A 30 1.51 26.09 20.73
N LEU A 31 0.83 25.59 21.77
CA LEU A 31 0.19 24.27 21.77
C LEU A 31 -0.87 24.11 20.68
N ASN A 32 -1.63 25.16 20.35
CA ASN A 32 -2.57 25.16 19.25
C ASN A 32 -1.87 24.93 17.89
N THR A 33 -0.72 25.53 17.66
CA THR A 33 0.12 25.32 16.46
C THR A 33 0.62 23.89 16.41
N LEU A 34 1.12 23.35 17.52
CA LEU A 34 1.55 21.95 17.59
C LEU A 34 0.39 20.97 17.31
N CYS A 35 -0.79 21.20 17.89
CA CYS A 35 -1.97 20.36 17.65
C CYS A 35 -2.52 20.49 16.21
N ALA A 36 -2.32 21.65 15.58
CA ALA A 36 -2.70 21.90 14.19
C ALA A 36 -1.73 21.23 13.19
N ASN A 37 -0.44 21.17 13.51
CA ASN A 37 0.60 20.63 12.62
C ASN A 37 0.79 19.12 12.79
N TYR A 38 0.57 18.59 13.99
CA TYR A 38 0.83 17.18 14.32
C TYR A 38 -0.46 16.45 14.70
N HIS A 39 -0.60 15.19 14.29
CA HIS A 39 -1.71 14.35 14.73
C HIS A 39 -1.61 14.05 16.22
N PHE A 40 -0.39 13.76 16.65
CA PHE A 40 0.01 13.58 18.03
C PHE A 40 1.52 13.80 18.11
N PHE A 41 1.94 14.23 19.28
CA PHE A 41 3.33 14.40 19.66
C PHE A 41 3.60 13.82 21.05
N GLU A 42 4.86 13.48 21.25
CA GLU A 42 5.43 12.93 22.46
C GLU A 42 6.60 13.78 22.91
N VAL A 43 6.65 14.10 24.19
CA VAL A 43 7.69 14.98 24.74
C VAL A 43 8.24 14.40 26.03
N GLY A 44 9.56 14.33 26.13
CA GLY A 44 10.26 13.97 27.34
C GLY A 44 10.04 15.01 28.42
N LEU A 45 9.74 14.55 29.63
CA LEU A 45 9.61 15.39 30.82
C LEU A 45 10.56 14.87 31.91
N GLU A 46 11.02 15.78 32.75
CA GLU A 46 11.81 15.46 33.93
C GLU A 46 11.12 16.02 35.18
N ALA A 47 10.97 15.20 36.22
CA ALA A 47 10.44 15.63 37.51
C ALA A 47 11.03 14.78 38.65
N LEU A 48 11.52 15.45 39.70
CA LEU A 48 12.08 14.81 40.91
C LEU A 48 13.18 13.76 40.60
N GLY A 49 14.01 14.02 39.57
CA GLY A 49 15.08 13.11 39.15
C GLY A 49 14.61 11.87 38.39
N ALA A 50 13.33 11.82 37.99
CA ALA A 50 12.77 10.78 37.15
C ALA A 50 12.36 11.34 35.78
N GLU A 51 12.52 10.51 34.75
CA GLU A 51 12.17 10.82 33.37
C GLU A 51 10.82 10.22 33.00
N TYR A 52 10.06 10.97 32.21
CA TYR A 52 8.72 10.62 31.78
C TYR A 52 8.50 10.96 30.30
N THR A 53 7.53 10.30 29.69
CA THR A 53 7.02 10.64 28.36
C THR A 53 5.62 11.21 28.48
N PHE A 54 5.44 12.42 27.97
CA PHE A 54 4.15 13.04 27.76
C PHE A 54 3.55 12.60 26.44
N TYR A 55 2.33 12.09 26.44
CA TYR A 55 1.57 11.77 25.23
C TYR A 55 0.43 12.76 25.05
N SER A 56 0.52 13.61 24.03
CA SER A 56 -0.52 14.62 23.72
C SER A 56 -1.91 14.01 23.46
N GLN A 57 -1.98 12.76 22.99
CA GLN A 57 -3.24 12.08 22.68
C GLN A 57 -4.21 12.00 23.87
N TYR A 58 -3.70 11.94 25.10
CA TYR A 58 -4.52 11.87 26.32
C TYR A 58 -5.02 13.23 26.80
N HIS A 59 -4.46 14.33 26.26
CA HIS A 59 -4.72 15.70 26.73
C HIS A 59 -5.21 16.62 25.60
N LEU A 60 -5.54 16.07 24.43
CA LEU A 60 -5.76 16.85 23.20
C LEU A 60 -6.84 17.93 23.35
N ALA A 61 -7.91 17.64 24.10
CA ALA A 61 -9.00 18.58 24.40
C ALA A 61 -8.51 19.82 25.18
N ASP A 62 -7.56 19.63 26.10
CA ASP A 62 -7.00 20.68 26.94
C ASP A 62 -5.93 21.50 26.20
N LEU A 63 -5.25 20.91 25.21
CA LEU A 63 -4.12 21.53 24.51
C LEU A 63 -4.53 22.31 23.26
N GLN A 64 -5.53 21.82 22.50
CA GLN A 64 -5.82 22.27 21.14
C GLN A 64 -6.15 23.77 20.99
N ASN A 65 -6.68 24.41 22.04
CA ASN A 65 -7.08 25.83 22.02
C ASN A 65 -6.10 26.75 22.75
N ARG A 66 -4.98 26.22 23.24
CA ARG A 66 -4.03 26.98 24.04
C ARG A 66 -3.02 27.72 23.16
N THR A 67 -2.79 28.99 23.48
CA THR A 67 -1.81 29.84 22.79
C THR A 67 -0.47 29.90 23.51
N ASP A 68 -0.36 29.27 24.68
CA ASP A 68 0.88 29.16 25.45
C ASP A 68 1.62 27.85 25.14
N THR A 69 2.81 27.70 25.72
CA THR A 69 3.70 26.57 25.44
C THR A 69 3.34 25.34 26.29
N LEU A 70 3.92 24.18 25.96
CA LEU A 70 3.76 22.97 26.79
C LEU A 70 4.28 23.19 28.21
N GLN A 71 5.38 23.94 28.38
CA GLN A 71 5.92 24.24 29.71
C GLN A 71 4.95 25.10 30.53
N ASP A 72 4.30 26.08 29.90
CA ASP A 72 3.29 26.92 30.57
C ASP A 72 2.10 26.10 31.05
N TRP A 73 1.61 25.18 30.21
CA TRP A 73 0.55 24.26 30.59
C TRP A 73 0.98 23.36 31.77
N LEU A 74 2.19 22.79 31.75
CA LEU A 74 2.70 21.96 32.85
C LEU A 74 2.84 22.75 34.15
N ASN A 75 3.21 24.04 34.08
CA ASN A 75 3.26 24.91 35.24
C ASN A 75 1.88 25.07 35.91
N THR A 76 0.78 25.07 35.13
CA THR A 76 -0.59 25.07 35.68
C THR A 76 -0.97 23.75 36.38
N LYS A 77 -0.23 22.67 36.13
CA LYS A 77 -0.42 21.34 36.73
C LYS A 77 0.59 21.05 37.86
N SER A 78 1.34 22.07 38.31
CA SER A 78 2.31 21.92 39.39
C SER A 78 1.67 21.35 40.66
N GLY A 79 2.30 20.34 41.25
CA GLY A 79 1.78 19.63 42.43
C GLY A 79 0.72 18.57 42.15
N ILE A 80 0.30 18.39 40.89
CA ILE A 80 -0.65 17.36 40.47
C ILE A 80 0.11 16.22 39.77
N ALA A 81 -0.14 14.98 40.19
CA ALA A 81 0.38 13.81 39.47
C ALA A 81 -0.40 13.62 38.16
N ILE A 82 0.30 13.52 37.03
CA ILE A 82 -0.31 13.24 35.72
C ILE A 82 -0.23 11.72 35.50
N PRO A 83 -1.33 10.97 35.63
CA PRO A 83 -1.29 9.50 35.63
C PRO A 83 -1.00 8.89 34.26
N THR A 84 -1.16 9.68 33.19
CA THR A 84 -0.99 9.22 31.79
C THR A 84 0.45 9.34 31.29
N LEU A 85 1.40 9.72 32.16
CA LEU A 85 2.81 9.82 31.80
C LEU A 85 3.43 8.42 31.68
N GLY A 86 4.10 8.18 30.56
CA GLY A 86 4.95 6.99 30.39
C GLY A 86 6.23 7.13 31.20
N LYS A 87 6.84 6.01 31.59
CA LYS A 87 8.15 6.00 32.25
C LYS A 87 9.27 6.11 31.20
N GLY A 88 10.26 6.97 31.45
CA GLY A 88 11.41 7.18 30.57
C GLY A 88 11.15 8.19 29.45
N LEU A 89 12.20 8.59 28.75
CA LEU A 89 12.13 9.51 27.60
C LEU A 89 11.61 8.83 26.32
N PRO A 90 10.89 9.54 25.45
CA PRO A 90 10.42 8.98 24.20
C PRO A 90 11.62 8.64 23.30
N LYS A 91 11.54 7.49 22.62
CA LYS A 91 12.50 7.06 21.60
C LYS A 91 11.80 6.90 20.27
N LEU A 92 12.46 7.37 19.22
CA LEU A 92 11.96 7.21 17.86
C LEU A 92 12.53 5.93 17.25
N GLU A 93 11.81 4.82 17.44
CA GLU A 93 12.12 3.52 16.85
C GLU A 93 11.07 3.14 15.81
N PHE A 94 11.51 2.49 14.73
CA PHE A 94 10.65 2.06 13.64
C PHE A 94 10.67 0.55 13.46
N VAL A 95 9.54 0.05 12.97
CA VAL A 95 9.39 -1.29 12.40
C VAL A 95 9.14 -1.14 10.90
N GLU A 96 9.82 -1.95 10.11
CA GLU A 96 9.78 -1.86 8.65
C GLU A 96 9.02 -3.04 8.04
N ALA A 97 8.34 -2.78 6.93
CA ALA A 97 7.84 -3.82 6.05
C ALA A 97 8.94 -4.22 5.08
N HIS A 98 8.91 -5.47 4.62
CA HIS A 98 9.80 -5.92 3.56
C HIS A 98 9.02 -6.61 2.45
N TYR A 99 9.65 -6.68 1.28
CA TYR A 99 9.13 -7.36 0.12
C TYR A 99 10.09 -8.44 -0.36
N GLN A 100 9.56 -9.62 -0.64
CA GLN A 100 10.31 -10.70 -1.27
C GLN A 100 9.37 -11.74 -1.89
N SER A 101 9.95 -12.67 -2.65
CA SER A 101 9.24 -13.89 -3.05
C SER A 101 8.87 -14.69 -1.81
N ILE A 102 7.70 -15.31 -1.80
CA ILE A 102 7.24 -16.11 -0.66
C ILE A 102 8.21 -17.25 -0.33
N ASN A 103 8.81 -17.86 -1.36
CA ASN A 103 9.74 -18.97 -1.24
C ASN A 103 11.09 -18.54 -0.65
N ALA A 104 11.38 -17.23 -0.61
CA ALA A 104 12.59 -16.70 0.01
C ALA A 104 12.38 -16.37 1.50
N ASP A 105 11.13 -16.13 1.93
CA ASP A 105 10.84 -15.76 3.31
C ASP A 105 10.73 -17.00 4.21
N VAL A 106 9.92 -17.98 3.81
CA VAL A 106 9.71 -19.23 4.56
C VAL A 106 9.48 -20.42 3.62
N PRO A 107 9.74 -21.66 4.08
CA PRO A 107 9.33 -22.84 3.34
C PRO A 107 7.80 -22.87 3.22
N VAL A 108 7.29 -22.78 2.00
CA VAL A 108 5.86 -22.90 1.70
C VAL A 108 5.62 -23.89 0.57
N GLU A 109 4.46 -24.52 0.60
CA GLU A 109 3.92 -25.24 -0.55
C GLU A 109 2.76 -24.44 -1.13
N THR A 110 2.57 -24.51 -2.45
CA THR A 110 1.51 -23.77 -3.13
C THR A 110 0.73 -24.72 -4.02
N HIS A 111 -0.60 -24.63 -3.93
CA HIS A 111 -1.51 -25.51 -4.66
C HIS A 111 -2.59 -24.69 -5.36
N LEU A 112 -2.89 -25.02 -6.61
CA LEU A 112 -4.11 -24.57 -7.26
C LEU A 112 -5.29 -25.32 -6.64
N CYS A 113 -6.37 -24.61 -6.35
CA CYS A 113 -7.53 -25.21 -5.69
C CYS A 113 -8.82 -24.49 -6.10
N PRO A 114 -9.96 -25.19 -6.24
CA PRO A 114 -11.23 -24.53 -6.39
C PRO A 114 -11.63 -23.71 -5.15
N PRO A 115 -12.47 -22.68 -5.32
CA PRO A 115 -12.99 -21.90 -4.20
C PRO A 115 -13.70 -22.78 -3.16
N GLY A 116 -13.27 -22.71 -1.91
CA GLY A 116 -13.88 -23.45 -0.79
C GLY A 116 -13.49 -24.92 -0.66
N TYR A 117 -12.65 -25.46 -1.57
CA TYR A 117 -12.19 -26.84 -1.52
C TYR A 117 -10.90 -26.97 -0.71
N HIS A 118 -10.67 -28.13 -0.10
CA HIS A 118 -9.36 -28.44 0.46
C HIS A 118 -8.41 -28.88 -0.66
N TYR A 119 -7.14 -28.44 -0.63
CA TYR A 119 -6.18 -28.66 -1.72
C TYR A 119 -5.86 -30.15 -2.01
N THR A 120 -6.18 -31.06 -1.08
CA THR A 120 -5.99 -32.51 -1.22
C THR A 120 -7.20 -33.24 -1.82
N GLN A 121 -8.31 -32.53 -2.08
CA GLN A 121 -9.50 -33.13 -2.68
C GLN A 121 -9.29 -33.27 -4.19
N ASP A 122 -9.94 -34.27 -4.80
CA ASP A 122 -9.97 -34.39 -6.26
C ASP A 122 -10.92 -33.33 -6.85
N PHE A 123 -10.44 -32.61 -7.85
CA PHE A 123 -11.22 -31.62 -8.60
C PHE A 123 -10.72 -31.51 -10.04
N ASN A 124 -11.55 -30.92 -10.90
CA ASN A 124 -11.13 -30.57 -12.24
C ASN A 124 -10.15 -29.38 -12.17
N PRO A 125 -8.95 -29.48 -12.76
CA PRO A 125 -8.00 -28.36 -12.81
C PRO A 125 -8.56 -27.06 -13.40
N ASP A 126 -9.59 -27.15 -14.26
CA ASP A 126 -10.24 -25.97 -14.84
C ASP A 126 -11.03 -25.14 -13.82
N ASP A 127 -11.48 -25.77 -12.72
CA ASP A 127 -12.21 -25.14 -11.63
C ASP A 127 -11.27 -24.53 -10.57
N ALA A 128 -9.95 -24.70 -10.73
CA ALA A 128 -8.95 -24.25 -9.77
C ALA A 128 -8.67 -22.74 -9.89
N HIS A 129 -9.64 -21.95 -9.44
CA HIS A 129 -9.61 -20.48 -9.50
C HIS A 129 -8.76 -19.83 -8.42
N ASP A 130 -8.43 -20.53 -7.32
CA ASP A 130 -7.64 -19.99 -6.21
C ASP A 130 -6.24 -20.61 -6.15
N VAL A 131 -5.35 -19.92 -5.41
CA VAL A 131 -4.08 -20.48 -4.94
C VAL A 131 -4.13 -20.60 -3.42
N VAL A 132 -3.82 -21.78 -2.89
CA VAL A 132 -3.65 -22.02 -1.46
C VAL A 132 -2.15 -22.09 -1.17
N VAL A 133 -1.69 -21.24 -0.26
CA VAL A 133 -0.34 -21.31 0.30
C VAL A 133 -0.42 -22.04 1.63
N VAL A 134 0.31 -23.15 1.72
CA VAL A 134 0.46 -23.96 2.92
C VAL A 134 1.72 -23.52 3.63
N CYS A 135 1.58 -23.19 4.91
CA CYS A 135 2.68 -22.77 5.77
C CYS A 135 2.68 -23.63 7.04
N ASP A 136 3.87 -23.85 7.61
CA ASP A 136 3.99 -24.47 8.93
C ASP A 136 3.31 -23.64 10.02
N ASP A 137 2.86 -24.32 11.08
CA ASP A 137 2.07 -23.72 12.16
C ASP A 137 2.72 -22.48 12.79
N GLU A 138 4.05 -22.47 12.91
CA GLU A 138 4.81 -21.34 13.44
C GLU A 138 4.67 -20.05 12.61
N TRP A 139 4.43 -20.18 11.31
CA TRP A 139 4.32 -19.06 10.36
C TRP A 139 2.87 -18.69 10.04
N LYS A 140 1.90 -19.58 10.29
CA LYS A 140 0.50 -19.40 9.86
C LYS A 140 -0.09 -18.04 10.24
N GLU A 141 0.05 -17.60 11.49
CA GLU A 141 -0.54 -16.32 11.93
C GLU A 141 0.11 -15.11 11.25
N LYS A 142 1.45 -15.13 11.09
CA LYS A 142 2.23 -14.09 10.40
C LYS A 142 1.70 -13.86 8.98
N TYR A 143 1.50 -14.94 8.23
CA TYR A 143 1.10 -14.87 6.82
C TYR A 143 -0.39 -14.68 6.60
N ARG A 144 -1.23 -15.24 7.48
CA ARG A 144 -2.69 -15.04 7.40
C ARG A 144 -3.10 -13.59 7.60
N THR A 145 -2.40 -12.88 8.48
CA THR A 145 -2.85 -11.57 8.96
C THR A 145 -1.82 -10.48 8.78
N GLY A 146 -0.59 -10.76 8.38
CA GLY A 146 0.49 -9.77 8.33
C GLY A 146 1.04 -9.52 6.93
N VAL A 147 0.43 -10.05 5.87
CA VAL A 147 1.03 -10.04 4.52
C VAL A 147 0.01 -9.64 3.47
N LEU A 148 0.45 -8.86 2.49
CA LEU A 148 -0.29 -8.61 1.25
C LEU A 148 0.41 -9.35 0.09
N TYR A 149 -0.38 -10.02 -0.74
CA TYR A 149 0.13 -10.93 -1.76
C TYR A 149 -0.06 -10.40 -3.18
N ASN A 150 0.87 -10.74 -4.06
CA ASN A 150 0.71 -10.58 -5.49
C ASN A 150 1.17 -11.84 -6.25
N ILE A 151 0.58 -12.05 -7.42
CA ILE A 151 0.96 -13.10 -8.36
C ILE A 151 1.42 -12.45 -9.66
N ASN A 152 2.67 -12.69 -10.07
CA ASN A 152 3.31 -12.07 -11.24
C ASN A 152 3.16 -10.52 -11.24
N GLY A 153 3.23 -9.90 -10.06
CA GLY A 153 3.08 -8.46 -9.90
C GLY A 153 1.65 -7.94 -9.82
N GLN A 154 0.63 -8.81 -9.91
CA GLN A 154 -0.78 -8.47 -9.72
C GLN A 154 -1.19 -8.69 -8.27
N TRP A 155 -1.57 -7.62 -7.57
CA TRP A 155 -2.05 -7.76 -6.19
C TRP A 155 -3.38 -8.53 -6.17
N VAL A 156 -3.52 -9.46 -5.23
CA VAL A 156 -4.68 -10.35 -5.13
C VAL A 156 -5.32 -10.29 -3.74
N PRO A 157 -6.65 -10.41 -3.65
CA PRO A 157 -7.32 -10.55 -2.37
C PRO A 157 -6.97 -11.90 -1.73
N HIS A 158 -6.98 -11.93 -0.40
CA HIS A 158 -6.64 -13.14 0.35
C HIS A 158 -7.45 -13.25 1.65
N GLN A 159 -7.61 -14.48 2.09
CA GLN A 159 -8.30 -14.82 3.33
C GLN A 159 -7.59 -15.98 4.05
N SER A 160 -7.82 -16.07 5.36
CA SER A 160 -7.29 -17.18 6.15
C SER A 160 -7.90 -18.51 5.70
N ASP A 161 -7.07 -19.54 5.64
CA ASP A 161 -7.45 -20.90 5.29
C ASP A 161 -6.90 -21.86 6.37
N PRO A 162 -7.57 -22.96 6.74
CA PRO A 162 -7.10 -23.88 7.79
C PRO A 162 -5.63 -24.32 7.66
N VAL A 163 -5.10 -24.42 6.44
CA VAL A 163 -3.72 -24.85 6.20
C VAL A 163 -2.73 -23.72 5.95
N GLY A 164 -3.20 -22.48 5.84
CA GLY A 164 -2.35 -21.31 5.64
C GLY A 164 -3.17 -20.11 5.18
N VAL A 165 -2.99 -19.70 3.93
CA VAL A 165 -3.70 -18.57 3.32
C VAL A 165 -4.22 -18.95 1.94
N ARG A 166 -5.40 -18.44 1.60
CA ARG A 166 -6.02 -18.61 0.28
C ARG A 166 -6.02 -17.29 -0.45
N LEU A 167 -5.44 -17.28 -1.64
CA LEU A 167 -5.39 -16.17 -2.58
C LEU A 167 -6.55 -16.35 -3.57
N THR A 168 -7.59 -15.53 -3.41
CA THR A 168 -8.83 -15.69 -4.17
C THR A 168 -8.66 -15.19 -5.61
N GLY A 169 -9.06 -16.00 -6.60
CA GLY A 169 -8.92 -15.66 -8.03
C GLY A 169 -7.49 -15.76 -8.59
N ALA A 170 -6.49 -16.02 -7.74
CA ALA A 170 -5.09 -16.11 -8.12
C ALA A 170 -4.80 -17.27 -9.10
N GLY A 171 -5.58 -18.35 -9.06
CA GLY A 171 -5.42 -19.50 -9.94
C GLY A 171 -5.72 -19.16 -11.41
N ASN A 172 -6.61 -18.20 -11.67
CA ASN A 172 -6.87 -17.69 -13.02
C ASN A 172 -5.63 -17.02 -13.61
N ILE A 173 -4.92 -16.23 -12.78
CA ILE A 173 -3.68 -15.55 -13.17
C ILE A 173 -2.59 -16.57 -13.48
N VAL A 174 -2.40 -17.56 -12.61
CA VAL A 174 -1.39 -18.62 -12.79
C VAL A 174 -1.65 -19.41 -14.07
N ARG A 175 -2.90 -19.80 -14.33
CA ARG A 175 -3.25 -20.55 -15.55
C ARG A 175 -3.07 -19.72 -16.82
N ARG A 176 -3.44 -18.43 -16.79
CA ARG A 176 -3.31 -17.55 -17.97
C ARG A 176 -1.86 -17.16 -18.26
N ALA A 177 -1.09 -16.84 -17.22
CA ALA A 177 0.31 -16.42 -17.37
C ALA A 177 1.29 -17.60 -17.45
N ASN A 178 0.87 -18.80 -17.04
CA ASN A 178 1.68 -20.02 -16.93
C ASN A 178 2.91 -19.88 -16.02
N THR A 179 2.86 -18.95 -15.06
CA THR A 179 3.92 -18.70 -14.07
C THR A 179 3.31 -18.44 -12.68
N PRO A 180 3.80 -19.08 -11.61
CA PRO A 180 3.29 -18.85 -10.25
C PRO A 180 4.25 -17.99 -9.40
N ASP A 181 4.73 -16.85 -9.91
CA ASP A 181 5.62 -15.99 -9.11
C ASP A 181 4.81 -15.28 -8.02
N ILE A 182 5.01 -15.68 -6.76
CA ILE A 182 4.29 -15.12 -5.61
C ILE A 182 5.19 -14.13 -4.86
N GLY A 183 4.82 -12.86 -4.93
CA GLY A 183 5.45 -11.79 -4.16
C GLY A 183 4.64 -11.46 -2.90
N CYS A 184 5.35 -11.16 -1.81
CA CYS A 184 4.78 -10.83 -0.51
C CYS A 184 5.28 -9.47 -0.04
N LEU A 185 4.36 -8.57 0.30
CA LEU A 185 4.66 -7.40 1.13
C LEU A 185 4.30 -7.74 2.57
N VAL A 186 5.34 -7.98 3.38
CA VAL A 186 5.23 -8.45 4.75
C VAL A 186 5.20 -7.27 5.69
N MET A 187 4.06 -7.09 6.35
CA MET A 187 3.72 -5.99 7.26
C MET A 187 3.39 -6.49 8.68
N ALA A 188 3.74 -7.74 9.00
CA ALA A 188 3.40 -8.39 10.28
C ALA A 188 3.84 -7.59 11.52
N ASN A 189 4.99 -6.90 11.43
CA ASN A 189 5.49 -6.04 12.51
C ASN A 189 4.85 -4.65 12.54
N ILE A 190 4.16 -4.23 11.46
CA ILE A 190 3.50 -2.92 11.34
C ILE A 190 2.05 -2.97 11.80
N GLY A 191 1.29 -3.97 11.36
CA GLY A 191 -0.13 -4.11 11.66
C GLY A 191 -0.79 -5.22 10.85
N LYS A 192 -1.97 -5.66 11.31
CA LYS A 192 -2.71 -6.72 10.63
C LYS A 192 -3.33 -6.21 9.33
N VAL A 193 -3.19 -7.00 8.27
CA VAL A 193 -3.75 -6.80 6.93
C VAL A 193 -5.05 -7.58 6.82
N LYS A 194 -6.07 -6.95 6.24
CA LYS A 194 -7.33 -7.60 5.86
C LYS A 194 -7.79 -7.10 4.50
N THR A 195 -8.32 -7.98 3.66
CA THR A 195 -8.82 -7.63 2.32
C THR A 195 -10.34 -7.75 2.23
N TYR A 196 -10.93 -6.94 1.35
CA TYR A 196 -12.37 -6.85 1.10
C TYR A 196 -12.60 -6.74 -0.42
N PRO A 197 -13.12 -7.79 -1.07
CA PRO A 197 -13.53 -7.71 -2.47
C PRO A 197 -14.56 -6.60 -2.66
N ILE A 198 -14.37 -5.72 -3.65
CA ILE A 198 -15.30 -4.59 -3.88
C ILE A 198 -16.69 -5.09 -4.31
N SER A 199 -16.76 -6.26 -4.96
CA SER A 199 -18.02 -6.92 -5.33
C SER A 199 -18.95 -7.19 -4.12
N GLY A 200 -18.39 -7.38 -2.92
CA GLY A 200 -19.14 -7.58 -1.68
C GLY A 200 -19.48 -6.29 -0.93
N LEU A 201 -19.11 -5.12 -1.45
CA LEU A 201 -19.28 -3.84 -0.77
C LEU A 201 -20.44 -3.03 -1.36
N THR A 202 -21.05 -2.20 -0.50
CA THR A 202 -22.08 -1.28 -0.96
C THR A 202 -21.43 -0.09 -1.66
N MET A 203 -21.75 0.06 -2.95
CA MET A 203 -21.27 1.14 -3.83
C MET A 203 -22.32 2.23 -3.97
N ASN A 204 -22.05 3.42 -3.44
CA ASN A 204 -22.94 4.57 -3.53
C ASN A 204 -22.28 5.70 -4.33
N LYS A 205 -22.97 6.21 -5.36
CA LYS A 205 -22.56 7.44 -6.03
C LYS A 205 -22.86 8.63 -5.11
N LEU A 206 -21.88 9.51 -4.90
CA LEU A 206 -22.09 10.75 -4.13
C LEU A 206 -23.01 11.73 -4.85
N ASP A 207 -22.99 11.70 -6.18
CA ASP A 207 -23.88 12.46 -7.04
C ASP A 207 -24.47 11.49 -8.06
N THR A 208 -25.78 11.25 -7.97
CA THR A 208 -26.48 10.30 -8.86
C THR A 208 -26.47 10.76 -10.32
N THR A 209 -26.16 12.03 -10.58
CA THR A 209 -26.01 12.59 -11.93
C THR A 209 -24.60 12.41 -12.51
N ARG A 210 -23.62 11.99 -11.69
CA ARG A 210 -22.23 11.79 -12.12
C ARG A 210 -21.89 10.33 -12.41
N ASP A 211 -20.90 10.15 -13.27
CA ASP A 211 -20.33 8.85 -13.62
C ASP A 211 -19.46 8.28 -12.49
N TYR A 212 -19.23 6.96 -12.55
CA TYR A 212 -18.35 6.25 -11.59
C TYR A 212 -16.90 6.75 -11.59
N TYR A 213 -16.51 7.54 -12.59
CA TYR A 213 -15.21 8.22 -12.68
C TYR A 213 -15.06 9.42 -11.73
N SER A 214 -16.13 9.87 -11.09
CA SER A 214 -16.09 11.01 -10.18
C SER A 214 -15.66 10.57 -8.77
N SER A 215 -16.57 10.63 -7.80
CA SER A 215 -16.35 10.18 -6.43
C SER A 215 -17.32 9.06 -6.11
N LEU A 216 -16.76 7.90 -5.77
CA LEU A 216 -17.50 6.71 -5.35
C LEU A 216 -17.35 6.53 -3.84
N MET A 217 -18.47 6.37 -3.14
CA MET A 217 -18.46 6.00 -1.73
C MET A 217 -18.59 4.49 -1.59
N LEU A 218 -17.67 3.88 -0.85
CA LEU A 218 -17.65 2.46 -0.52
C LEU A 218 -17.83 2.29 0.98
N THR A 219 -18.77 1.43 1.39
CA THR A 219 -18.98 1.10 2.80
C THR A 219 -18.38 -0.27 3.12
N LEU A 220 -17.46 -0.31 4.07
CA LEU A 220 -16.83 -1.52 4.57
C LEU A 220 -17.64 -2.12 5.72
N PRO A 221 -17.59 -3.46 5.91
CA PRO A 221 -18.30 -4.12 7.00
C PRO A 221 -17.70 -3.81 8.37
N ASP A 222 -16.38 -3.60 8.43
CA ASP A 222 -15.63 -3.35 9.65
C ASP A 222 -15.24 -1.88 9.79
N SER A 223 -15.00 -1.46 11.04
CA SER A 223 -14.47 -0.13 11.30
C SER A 223 -13.06 0.04 10.73
N ILE A 224 -12.83 1.17 10.06
CA ILE A 224 -11.54 1.64 9.55
C ILE A 224 -10.87 2.63 10.50
N THR A 225 -11.44 2.89 11.66
CA THR A 225 -10.85 3.77 12.68
C THR A 225 -9.50 3.20 13.15
N GLY A 226 -8.46 4.02 13.09
CA GLY A 226 -7.11 3.60 13.46
C GLY A 226 -6.44 2.70 12.41
N LYS A 227 -6.95 2.65 11.18
CA LYS A 227 -6.39 1.82 10.10
C LYS A 227 -5.90 2.67 8.93
N THR A 228 -4.87 2.20 8.25
CA THR A 228 -4.48 2.71 6.93
C THR A 228 -5.21 1.89 5.87
N VAL A 229 -5.89 2.56 4.94
CA VAL A 229 -6.62 1.94 3.83
C VAL A 229 -5.83 2.07 2.54
N GLY A 230 -5.74 0.97 1.79
CA GLY A 230 -5.34 0.97 0.40
C GLY A 230 -6.38 0.26 -0.46
N PHE A 231 -6.29 0.43 -1.77
CA PHE A 231 -7.20 -0.20 -2.71
C PHE A 231 -6.43 -0.68 -3.94
N VAL A 232 -6.90 -1.77 -4.52
CA VAL A 232 -6.37 -2.38 -5.73
C VAL A 232 -7.45 -2.29 -6.80
N ILE A 233 -7.08 -1.83 -8.00
CA ILE A 233 -7.98 -1.81 -9.16
C ILE A 233 -7.25 -2.47 -10.32
N GLY A 234 -7.83 -3.54 -10.86
CA GLY A 234 -7.22 -4.26 -11.97
C GLY A 234 -5.83 -4.83 -11.65
N GLY A 235 -5.60 -5.28 -10.41
CA GLY A 235 -4.32 -5.81 -9.94
C GLY A 235 -3.26 -4.75 -9.58
N ILE A 236 -3.59 -3.46 -9.69
CA ILE A 236 -2.68 -2.33 -9.41
C ILE A 236 -3.01 -1.70 -8.05
N LEU A 237 -1.99 -1.55 -7.20
CA LEU A 237 -2.14 -1.03 -5.84
C LEU A 237 -2.09 0.50 -5.80
N HIS A 238 -3.02 1.07 -5.03
CA HIS A 238 -3.11 2.48 -4.72
C HIS A 238 -3.32 2.68 -3.22
N TRP A 239 -2.77 3.77 -2.69
CA TRP A 239 -3.00 4.17 -1.30
C TRP A 239 -4.14 5.17 -1.21
N LEU A 240 -5.05 4.99 -0.25
CA LEU A 240 -6.12 5.94 -0.02
C LEU A 240 -5.53 7.22 0.61
N PRO A 241 -5.71 8.39 -0.02
CA PRO A 241 -5.22 9.62 0.57
C PRO A 241 -6.10 10.05 1.77
N PRO A 242 -5.63 10.92 2.67
CA PRO A 242 -6.36 11.28 3.89
C PRO A 242 -7.77 11.85 3.66
N GLN A 243 -8.00 12.57 2.56
CA GLN A 243 -9.32 13.07 2.16
C GLN A 243 -10.31 11.97 1.73
N GLY A 244 -9.83 10.74 1.53
CA GLY A 244 -10.65 9.60 1.18
C GLY A 244 -11.36 8.96 2.37
N TYR A 245 -11.03 9.31 3.62
CA TYR A 245 -11.73 8.80 4.80
C TYR A 245 -13.00 9.62 5.03
N PHE A 246 -14.17 8.99 4.90
CA PHE A 246 -15.46 9.69 5.00
C PHE A 246 -16.14 9.44 6.36
N SER A 247 -16.13 8.21 6.85
CA SER A 247 -16.64 7.85 8.18
C SER A 247 -15.81 6.72 8.80
N ASP A 248 -16.26 6.21 9.96
CA ASP A 248 -15.67 5.06 10.63
C ASP A 248 -15.76 3.76 9.81
N ARG A 249 -16.61 3.70 8.77
CA ARG A 249 -16.80 2.54 7.90
C ARG A 249 -16.85 2.87 6.40
N ALA A 250 -16.84 4.14 6.03
CA ALA A 250 -16.97 4.53 4.63
C ALA A 250 -15.72 5.26 4.13
N ILE A 251 -15.33 4.93 2.90
CA ILE A 251 -14.28 5.61 2.16
C ILE A 251 -14.83 6.22 0.87
N MET A 252 -14.15 7.25 0.39
CA MET A 252 -14.41 7.92 -0.87
C MET A 252 -13.24 7.70 -1.83
N LEU A 253 -13.50 7.02 -2.94
CA LEU A 253 -12.56 6.84 -4.03
C LEU A 253 -12.79 7.90 -5.11
N SER A 254 -11.73 8.63 -5.47
CA SER A 254 -11.73 9.55 -6.60
C SER A 254 -10.96 8.91 -7.75
N LEU A 255 -11.66 8.62 -8.86
CA LEU A 255 -11.10 7.89 -10.00
C LEU A 255 -11.02 8.67 -11.34
N PRO A 256 -10.97 10.03 -11.39
CA PRO A 256 -11.00 10.74 -12.68
C PRO A 256 -9.73 10.51 -13.50
N ASN A 257 -8.62 10.16 -12.84
CA ASN A 257 -7.33 9.91 -13.48
C ASN A 257 -7.08 8.41 -13.74
N LEU A 258 -8.03 7.53 -13.39
CA LEU A 258 -7.90 6.09 -13.61
C LEU A 258 -8.01 5.79 -15.11
N SER A 259 -6.96 5.19 -15.67
CA SER A 259 -6.93 4.84 -17.09
C SER A 259 -7.19 3.35 -17.29
N VAL A 260 -8.45 2.99 -17.55
CA VAL A 260 -8.87 1.61 -17.83
C VAL A 260 -8.07 1.01 -18.98
N ALA A 261 -7.84 1.77 -20.06
CA ALA A 261 -7.05 1.31 -21.20
C ALA A 261 -5.61 0.91 -20.80
N LYS A 262 -4.95 1.69 -19.94
CA LYS A 262 -3.59 1.36 -19.47
C LYS A 262 -3.59 0.14 -18.56
N ILE A 263 -4.59 0.01 -17.68
CA ILE A 263 -4.74 -1.18 -16.83
C ILE A 263 -4.89 -2.41 -17.70
N VAL A 264 -5.79 -2.38 -18.68
CA VAL A 264 -6.03 -3.50 -19.61
C VAL A 264 -4.75 -3.90 -20.33
N LEU A 265 -4.04 -2.94 -20.96
CA LEU A 265 -2.79 -3.23 -21.67
C LEU A 265 -1.70 -3.81 -20.76
N GLU A 266 -1.54 -3.26 -19.55
CA GLU A 266 -0.51 -3.68 -18.59
C GLU A 266 -0.78 -5.09 -18.02
N THR A 267 -2.05 -5.51 -18.02
CA THR A 267 -2.49 -6.71 -17.30
C THR A 267 -3.17 -7.77 -18.16
N ARG A 268 -3.29 -7.57 -19.48
CA ARG A 268 -3.90 -8.49 -20.46
C ARG A 268 -3.36 -9.92 -20.44
N ARG A 269 -2.11 -10.09 -19.99
CA ARG A 269 -1.47 -11.41 -19.82
C ARG A 269 -1.96 -12.17 -18.58
N TYR A 270 -2.60 -11.49 -17.63
CA TYR A 270 -2.99 -12.03 -16.32
C TYR A 270 -4.50 -12.14 -16.15
N TYR A 271 -5.25 -11.21 -16.73
CA TYR A 271 -6.71 -11.19 -16.63
C TYR A 271 -7.38 -11.26 -18.01
N ASP A 272 -8.59 -11.80 -18.00
CA ASP A 272 -9.49 -11.75 -19.15
C ASP A 272 -10.41 -10.52 -19.06
N TRP A 273 -10.21 -9.58 -19.97
CA TRP A 273 -10.95 -8.33 -19.98
C TRP A 273 -12.21 -8.37 -20.86
N ASP A 274 -12.54 -9.53 -21.45
CA ASP A 274 -13.84 -9.74 -22.06
C ASP A 274 -14.96 -9.74 -21.01
N ALA A 275 -14.66 -10.16 -19.78
CA ALA A 275 -15.61 -10.13 -18.66
C ALA A 275 -16.11 -8.72 -18.30
N ILE A 276 -15.33 -7.68 -18.62
CA ILE A 276 -15.72 -6.27 -18.46
C ILE A 276 -16.12 -5.61 -19.78
N GLY A 277 -16.21 -6.38 -20.86
CA GLY A 277 -16.61 -5.94 -22.20
C GLY A 277 -15.55 -5.17 -22.99
N VAL A 278 -14.29 -5.14 -22.56
CA VAL A 278 -13.21 -4.39 -23.23
C VAL A 278 -12.35 -5.28 -24.14
N GLY A 279 -12.10 -6.51 -23.72
CA GLY A 279 -11.12 -7.39 -24.36
C GLY A 279 -9.67 -6.94 -24.16
N ASP A 280 -8.74 -7.56 -24.88
CA ASP A 280 -7.29 -7.39 -24.70
C ASP A 280 -6.68 -6.20 -25.47
N LEU A 281 -7.51 -5.45 -26.20
CA LEU A 281 -7.16 -4.32 -27.08
C LEU A 281 -6.24 -4.69 -28.26
N SER A 282 -6.07 -5.97 -28.61
CA SER A 282 -5.38 -6.39 -29.84
C SER A 282 -6.13 -5.96 -31.11
N THR A 283 -7.44 -5.74 -31.00
CA THR A 283 -8.30 -5.23 -32.07
C THR A 283 -8.82 -3.82 -31.73
N PRO A 284 -9.11 -2.98 -32.75
CA PRO A 284 -9.66 -1.64 -32.52
C PRO A 284 -10.95 -1.66 -31.69
N THR A 285 -10.86 -1.08 -30.50
CA THR A 285 -11.95 -1.04 -29.51
C THR A 285 -12.43 0.39 -29.30
N SER A 286 -13.75 0.57 -29.16
CA SER A 286 -14.36 1.88 -28.98
C SER A 286 -13.90 2.56 -27.69
N VAL A 287 -13.43 3.81 -27.82
CA VAL A 287 -13.09 4.66 -26.67
C VAL A 287 -14.30 4.92 -25.78
N GLN A 288 -15.49 5.06 -26.37
CA GLN A 288 -16.74 5.21 -25.61
C GLN A 288 -17.03 3.97 -24.77
N ARG A 289 -16.71 2.77 -25.28
CA ARG A 289 -16.88 1.52 -24.52
C ARG A 289 -15.93 1.46 -23.32
N ILE A 290 -14.67 1.84 -23.50
CA ILE A 290 -13.67 1.85 -22.41
C ILE A 290 -14.04 2.87 -21.33
N ARG A 291 -14.60 4.02 -21.72
CA ARG A 291 -15.01 5.10 -20.81
C ARG A 291 -16.42 4.94 -20.26
N ASN A 292 -17.11 3.86 -20.60
CA ASN A 292 -18.47 3.62 -20.13
C ASN A 292 -18.45 3.38 -18.60
N SER A 293 -19.37 4.05 -17.91
CA SER A 293 -19.63 3.86 -16.48
C SER A 293 -19.85 2.39 -16.11
N GLU A 294 -20.53 1.59 -16.94
CA GLU A 294 -20.73 0.17 -16.68
C GLU A 294 -19.44 -0.65 -16.81
N THR A 295 -18.55 -0.30 -17.74
CA THR A 295 -17.21 -0.91 -17.86
C THR A 295 -16.39 -0.65 -16.61
N LEU A 296 -16.40 0.58 -16.09
CA LEU A 296 -15.70 0.92 -14.86
C LEU A 296 -16.30 0.18 -13.66
N LYS A 297 -17.63 0.12 -13.56
CA LYS A 297 -18.31 -0.65 -12.51
C LYS A 297 -17.92 -2.12 -12.57
N ALA A 298 -17.92 -2.73 -13.77
CA ALA A 298 -17.51 -4.11 -13.97
C ALA A 298 -16.05 -4.34 -13.54
N LEU A 299 -15.13 -3.42 -13.89
CA LEU A 299 -13.74 -3.46 -13.43
C LEU A 299 -13.63 -3.37 -11.90
N LEU A 300 -14.40 -2.49 -11.26
CA LEU A 300 -14.41 -2.34 -9.82
C LEU A 300 -14.95 -3.59 -9.11
N THR A 301 -15.91 -4.29 -9.69
CA THR A 301 -16.47 -5.55 -9.14
C THR A 301 -15.71 -6.81 -9.56
N HIS A 302 -14.71 -6.68 -10.43
CA HIS A 302 -13.89 -7.80 -10.89
C HIS A 302 -13.00 -8.34 -9.75
N GLU A 303 -12.62 -9.62 -9.80
CA GLU A 303 -11.75 -10.28 -8.81
C GLU A 303 -10.37 -9.60 -8.63
N SER A 304 -9.97 -8.82 -9.62
CA SER A 304 -8.73 -8.03 -9.64
C SER A 304 -8.82 -6.72 -8.85
N SER A 305 -9.98 -6.40 -8.27
CA SER A 305 -10.24 -5.15 -7.58
C SER A 305 -10.76 -5.38 -6.16
N PHE A 306 -10.04 -4.86 -5.17
CA PHE A 306 -10.37 -5.05 -3.75
C PHE A 306 -9.82 -3.91 -2.89
N ILE A 307 -10.35 -3.76 -1.67
CA ILE A 307 -9.83 -2.84 -0.66
C ILE A 307 -9.03 -3.65 0.35
N PHE A 308 -8.00 -3.05 0.94
CA PHE A 308 -7.31 -3.63 2.07
C PHE A 308 -7.10 -2.60 3.19
N THR A 309 -7.06 -3.10 4.43
CA THR A 309 -6.81 -2.30 5.62
C THR A 309 -5.59 -2.83 6.34
N ILE A 310 -4.79 -1.93 6.89
CA ILE A 310 -3.69 -2.23 7.82
C ILE A 310 -4.07 -1.65 9.18
N ASP A 311 -4.00 -2.44 10.23
CA ASP A 311 -4.32 -2.03 11.62
C ASP A 311 -3.23 -1.12 12.23
N ASN A 312 -2.88 -0.07 11.51
CA ASN A 312 -1.98 0.99 11.92
C ASN A 312 -2.31 2.28 11.12
N PRO A 313 -2.65 3.41 11.77
CA PRO A 313 -3.03 4.64 11.06
C PRO A 313 -1.83 5.52 10.64
N TYR A 314 -0.62 5.15 11.07
CA TYR A 314 0.61 5.94 10.92
C TYR A 314 1.66 5.16 10.13
N LEU A 315 1.30 4.85 8.88
CA LEU A 315 2.21 4.28 7.91
C LEU A 315 2.99 5.38 7.19
N GLU A 316 4.31 5.31 7.24
CA GLU A 316 5.20 6.14 6.45
C GLU A 316 5.59 5.42 5.16
N LYS A 317 5.73 6.20 4.09
CA LYS A 317 6.16 5.71 2.78
C LYS A 317 7.38 6.47 2.32
N GLU A 318 8.44 5.74 1.99
CA GLU A 318 9.64 6.28 1.32
C GLU A 318 9.66 5.81 -0.12
N ILE A 319 9.96 6.71 -1.06
CA ILE A 319 10.03 6.40 -2.49
C ILE A 319 11.47 6.61 -2.95
N HIS A 320 12.05 5.56 -3.54
CA HIS A 320 13.39 5.59 -4.09
C HIS A 320 13.34 5.28 -5.59
N GLY A 321 13.88 6.18 -6.40
CA GLY A 321 14.10 5.91 -7.82
C GLY A 321 15.15 4.82 -7.99
N ILE A 322 14.86 3.82 -8.82
CA ILE A 322 15.80 2.73 -9.09
C ILE A 322 16.40 2.94 -10.47
N SER A 323 17.71 2.83 -10.55
CA SER A 323 18.44 2.98 -11.79
C SER A 323 18.37 1.70 -12.61
N HIS A 324 18.50 1.84 -13.93
CA HIS A 324 18.67 0.72 -14.84
C HIS A 324 19.87 1.01 -15.73
N ASN A 325 20.58 -0.03 -16.17
CA ASN A 325 21.67 0.11 -17.13
C ASN A 325 21.23 -0.43 -18.51
N ALA A 326 22.21 -0.77 -19.36
CA ALA A 326 21.96 -1.35 -20.68
C ALA A 326 21.57 -2.84 -20.63
N ILE A 327 21.68 -3.50 -19.47
CA ILE A 327 21.34 -4.91 -19.30
C ILE A 327 19.85 -5.01 -18.97
N TRP A 328 19.11 -5.71 -19.82
CA TRP A 328 17.69 -5.92 -19.61
C TRP A 328 17.42 -6.76 -18.37
N GLY A 329 16.37 -6.39 -17.64
CA GLY A 329 15.93 -7.11 -16.44
C GLY A 329 16.83 -6.94 -15.23
N ARG A 330 17.73 -5.95 -15.23
CA ARG A 330 18.56 -5.59 -14.07
C ARG A 330 18.34 -4.15 -13.65
N PHE A 331 17.99 -3.99 -12.37
CA PHE A 331 17.85 -2.69 -11.73
C PHE A 331 18.83 -2.54 -10.58
N TYR A 332 19.19 -1.30 -10.26
CA TYR A 332 20.24 -0.94 -9.33
C TYR A 332 19.75 0.12 -8.36
N LEU A 333 19.87 -0.16 -7.05
CA LEU A 333 19.62 0.81 -6.00
C LEU A 333 20.89 1.05 -5.21
N LYS A 334 21.44 2.24 -5.39
CA LYS A 334 22.50 2.79 -4.55
C LYS A 334 21.90 3.86 -3.65
N ASP A 335 21.55 3.47 -2.43
CA ASP A 335 21.00 4.38 -1.43
C ASP A 335 22.15 4.98 -0.60
N PRO A 336 22.41 6.30 -0.68
CA PRO A 336 23.48 6.96 0.09
C PRO A 336 23.29 6.83 1.61
N THR A 337 22.06 6.57 2.05
CA THR A 337 21.71 6.39 3.46
C THR A 337 21.73 4.93 3.90
N ASP A 338 22.10 4.00 3.01
CA ASP A 338 22.26 2.58 3.27
C ASP A 338 23.49 1.99 2.55
N PRO A 339 24.71 2.46 2.89
CA PRO A 339 25.94 2.03 2.21
C PRO A 339 26.28 0.56 2.42
N ASP A 340 25.71 -0.09 3.44
CA ASP A 340 25.96 -1.48 3.80
C ASP A 340 24.82 -2.44 3.38
N GLY A 341 23.74 -1.93 2.78
CA GLY A 341 22.61 -2.76 2.34
C GLY A 341 21.83 -3.38 3.49
N LYS A 342 21.68 -2.66 4.61
CA LYS A 342 21.01 -3.13 5.82
C LYS A 342 19.53 -2.77 5.86
N LYS A 343 19.08 -1.80 5.07
CA LYS A 343 17.66 -1.43 5.05
C LYS A 343 16.84 -2.49 4.36
N THR A 344 15.62 -2.68 4.85
CA THR A 344 14.67 -3.58 4.22
C THR A 344 14.33 -3.12 2.80
N LEU A 345 14.11 -4.11 1.93
CA LEU A 345 13.72 -3.87 0.54
C LEU A 345 12.20 -3.79 0.43
N GLY A 346 11.70 -2.85 -0.37
CA GLY A 346 10.28 -2.67 -0.61
C GLY A 346 9.84 -3.24 -1.97
N PRO A 347 8.52 -3.29 -2.25
CA PRO A 347 8.03 -3.58 -3.60
C PRO A 347 8.53 -2.53 -4.59
N ILE A 348 8.85 -3.00 -5.79
CA ILE A 348 9.20 -2.15 -6.93
C ILE A 348 7.94 -1.96 -7.78
N PHE A 349 7.64 -0.73 -8.16
CA PHE A 349 6.51 -0.40 -9.01
C PHE A 349 6.98 0.20 -10.32
N ASN A 350 6.34 -0.19 -11.42
CA ASN A 350 6.51 0.52 -12.68
C ASN A 350 5.65 1.79 -12.72
N ARG A 351 5.82 2.60 -13.77
CA ARG A 351 5.10 3.87 -13.96
C ARG A 351 3.56 3.75 -13.96
N ILE A 352 3.01 2.58 -14.24
CA ILE A 352 1.55 2.34 -14.26
C ILE A 352 1.07 1.87 -12.87
N GLY A 353 1.99 1.52 -11.97
CA GLY A 353 1.72 1.05 -10.62
C GLY A 353 1.70 -0.47 -10.47
N LYS A 354 2.02 -1.22 -11.54
CA LYS A 354 2.17 -2.68 -11.45
C LYS A 354 3.40 -3.00 -10.62
N CYS A 355 3.28 -3.98 -9.72
CA CYS A 355 4.42 -4.46 -8.95
C CYS A 355 5.35 -5.27 -9.87
N VAL A 356 6.65 -5.05 -9.74
CA VAL A 356 7.68 -5.76 -10.48
C VAL A 356 8.32 -6.75 -9.52
N GLY A 357 8.10 -8.04 -9.77
CA GLY A 357 8.79 -9.11 -9.06
C GLY A 357 10.29 -9.03 -9.29
N TYR A 358 11.08 -9.26 -8.24
CA TYR A 358 12.53 -9.22 -8.33
C TYR A 358 13.19 -10.24 -7.40
N TRP A 359 14.41 -10.62 -7.78
CA TRP A 359 15.35 -11.34 -6.94
C TRP A 359 16.54 -10.43 -6.60
N PRO A 360 16.72 -10.05 -5.32
CA PRO A 360 17.77 -9.12 -4.93
C PRO A 360 19.12 -9.82 -4.70
N THR A 361 20.20 -9.19 -5.11
CA THR A 361 21.58 -9.53 -4.77
C THR A 361 22.32 -8.26 -4.32
N TRP A 362 23.20 -8.39 -3.33
CA TRP A 362 24.05 -7.29 -2.89
C TRP A 362 25.41 -7.40 -3.58
N GLU A 363 25.74 -6.43 -4.43
CA GLU A 363 26.94 -6.45 -5.28
C GLU A 363 27.64 -5.09 -5.19
N GLU A 364 28.94 -5.08 -4.91
CA GLU A 364 29.81 -3.89 -4.97
C GLU A 364 29.28 -2.63 -4.24
N GLY A 365 28.53 -2.81 -3.14
CA GLY A 365 27.99 -1.70 -2.34
C GLY A 365 26.67 -1.12 -2.87
N GLU A 366 25.96 -1.85 -3.71
CA GLU A 366 24.60 -1.53 -4.16
C GLU A 366 23.72 -2.78 -4.27
N TRP A 367 22.41 -2.57 -4.22
CA TRP A 367 21.43 -3.62 -4.48
C TRP A 367 21.22 -3.79 -5.98
N VAL A 368 21.35 -5.03 -6.46
CA VAL A 368 21.03 -5.44 -7.83
C VAL A 368 19.75 -6.28 -7.80
N PHE A 369 18.77 -5.91 -8.62
CA PHE A 369 17.49 -6.59 -8.71
C PHE A 369 17.36 -7.27 -10.07
N ASN A 370 17.30 -8.59 -10.08
CA ASN A 370 17.04 -9.37 -11.28
C ASN A 370 15.52 -9.54 -11.44
N THR A 371 14.99 -9.21 -12.60
CA THR A 371 13.55 -9.25 -12.89
C THR A 371 13.27 -9.75 -14.30
N THR A 372 12.04 -10.22 -14.53
CA THR A 372 11.49 -10.55 -15.85
C THR A 372 10.88 -9.33 -16.55
N PHE A 373 10.91 -8.15 -15.92
CA PHE A 373 10.47 -6.89 -16.51
C PHE A 373 11.58 -6.26 -17.34
N PHE A 374 11.69 -6.68 -18.61
CA PHE A 374 12.80 -6.31 -19.50
C PHE A 374 12.62 -4.94 -20.15
N ASP A 375 11.47 -4.71 -20.76
CA ASP A 375 11.16 -3.55 -21.57
C ASP A 375 9.70 -3.13 -21.42
N ARG A 376 9.42 -1.88 -21.81
CA ARG A 376 8.08 -1.30 -21.77
C ARG A 376 7.56 -1.10 -23.18
N GLU A 377 6.42 -1.71 -23.49
CA GLU A 377 5.70 -1.49 -24.74
C GLU A 377 5.34 0.01 -24.90
N ASN A 378 5.83 0.64 -25.96
CA ASN A 378 5.58 2.06 -26.25
C ASN A 378 4.31 2.23 -27.09
N PHE A 379 3.17 2.02 -26.45
CA PHE A 379 1.86 2.17 -27.08
C PHE A 379 1.59 3.60 -27.53
N LEU A 380 1.01 3.76 -28.73
CA LEU A 380 0.55 5.04 -29.26
C LEU A 380 -0.46 5.71 -28.32
N LEU A 381 -1.29 4.91 -27.65
CA LEU A 381 -2.24 5.38 -26.62
C LEU A 381 -1.55 6.13 -25.47
N GLY A 382 -0.29 5.80 -25.17
CA GLY A 382 0.50 6.48 -24.14
C GLY A 382 0.94 7.90 -24.52
N ASN A 383 1.05 8.19 -25.81
CA ASN A 383 1.60 9.45 -26.35
C ASN A 383 0.53 10.31 -27.04
N ALA A 384 -0.58 9.71 -27.50
CA ALA A 384 -1.69 10.40 -28.13
C ALA A 384 -2.76 10.82 -27.10
N ARG A 385 -3.53 11.87 -27.43
CA ARG A 385 -4.79 12.19 -26.73
C ARG A 385 -5.86 11.18 -27.10
N TRP A 386 -5.69 9.93 -26.67
CA TRP A 386 -6.53 8.79 -27.04
C TRP A 386 -8.00 8.98 -26.66
N TYR A 387 -8.28 9.79 -25.63
CA TYR A 387 -9.64 10.18 -25.22
C TYR A 387 -10.45 10.88 -26.32
N ASN A 388 -9.78 11.48 -27.30
CA ASN A 388 -10.39 12.18 -28.43
C ASN A 388 -10.52 11.30 -29.68
N GLN A 389 -10.08 10.04 -29.62
CA GLN A 389 -10.17 9.10 -30.72
C GLN A 389 -11.48 8.31 -30.63
N ASN A 390 -11.92 7.76 -31.76
CA ASN A 390 -13.09 6.87 -31.80
C ASN A 390 -12.73 5.44 -31.37
N LEU A 391 -11.56 4.98 -31.80
CA LEU A 391 -11.04 3.63 -31.59
C LEU A 391 -9.63 3.69 -31.02
N VAL A 392 -9.29 2.70 -30.21
CA VAL A 392 -7.94 2.47 -29.67
C VAL A 392 -7.61 0.98 -29.71
N ASN A 393 -6.33 0.68 -29.83
CA ASN A 393 -5.78 -0.68 -29.78
C ASN A 393 -4.37 -0.63 -29.17
N ASP A 394 -3.70 -1.77 -29.18
CA ASP A 394 -2.33 -1.97 -28.70
C ASP A 394 -1.25 -1.54 -29.72
N ALA A 395 -1.58 -0.70 -30.69
CA ALA A 395 -0.61 -0.21 -31.67
C ALA A 395 0.56 0.53 -31.00
N GLN A 396 1.78 0.17 -31.40
CA GLN A 396 3.02 0.75 -30.90
C GLN A 396 3.59 1.77 -31.87
N ALA A 397 4.38 2.72 -31.35
CA ALA A 397 5.10 3.66 -32.21
C ALA A 397 6.15 2.91 -33.05
N ILE A 398 5.95 2.85 -34.37
CA ILE A 398 6.91 2.22 -35.30
C ILE A 398 8.17 3.10 -35.46
N VAL A 399 8.01 4.43 -35.41
CA VAL A 399 9.10 5.39 -35.61
C VAL A 399 8.98 6.52 -34.57
N GLY A 400 10.07 6.81 -33.87
CA GLY A 400 10.17 7.85 -32.85
C GLY A 400 11.47 7.72 -32.03
N PRO A 401 11.85 8.73 -31.23
CA PRO A 401 13.13 8.73 -30.51
C PRO A 401 13.30 7.56 -29.51
N PHE A 402 12.22 6.85 -29.20
CA PHE A 402 12.18 5.71 -28.27
C PHE A 402 11.75 4.39 -28.92
N GLY A 403 11.50 4.33 -30.24
CA GLY A 403 11.06 3.11 -30.93
C GLY A 403 9.77 2.46 -30.35
N ALA A 404 9.57 1.18 -30.66
CA ALA A 404 8.46 0.36 -30.15
C ALA A 404 8.59 0.01 -28.66
N TRP A 405 9.80 0.15 -28.10
CA TRP A 405 10.15 -0.28 -26.75
C TRP A 405 10.85 0.84 -25.98
N GLY A 406 10.26 1.25 -24.87
CA GLY A 406 10.81 2.25 -23.97
C GLY A 406 11.65 1.66 -22.85
N LYS A 407 12.55 2.49 -22.31
CA LYS A 407 13.27 2.18 -21.06
C LYS A 407 12.26 2.00 -19.91
N PRO A 408 12.40 0.95 -19.08
CA PRO A 408 11.58 0.78 -17.90
C PRO A 408 11.95 1.84 -16.85
N PHE A 409 10.94 2.51 -16.32
CA PHE A 409 11.07 3.41 -15.17
C PHE A 409 10.36 2.76 -13.98
N VAL A 410 11.11 2.58 -12.90
CA VAL A 410 10.66 1.87 -11.71
C VAL A 410 11.08 2.59 -10.43
N GLU A 411 10.26 2.48 -9.40
CA GLU A 411 10.48 3.09 -8.10
C GLU A 411 10.25 2.04 -7.00
N MET A 412 11.14 2.01 -6.00
CA MET A 412 10.97 1.19 -4.80
C MET A 412 10.18 1.97 -3.76
N HIS A 413 9.16 1.36 -3.19
CA HIS A 413 8.42 1.93 -2.07
C HIS A 413 8.74 1.17 -0.79
N ARG A 414 9.41 1.80 0.18
CA ARG A 414 9.61 1.25 1.52
C ARG A 414 8.53 1.76 2.46
N TYR A 415 8.11 0.91 3.39
CA TYR A 415 7.08 1.26 4.37
C TYR A 415 7.59 1.00 5.77
N LYS A 416 7.34 1.96 6.66
CA LYS A 416 7.69 1.84 8.07
C LYS A 416 6.61 2.45 8.94
N ALA A 417 6.56 2.01 10.19
CA ALA A 417 5.69 2.60 11.20
C ALA A 417 6.45 2.70 12.52
N ARG A 418 5.99 3.60 13.39
CA ARG A 418 6.58 3.72 14.72
C ARG A 418 6.32 2.46 15.53
N LYS A 419 7.38 1.97 16.17
CA LYS A 419 7.31 0.86 17.12
C LYS A 419 6.56 1.33 18.37
N LYS A 420 5.51 0.60 18.73
CA LYS A 420 4.65 0.91 19.87
C LYS A 420 5.29 0.55 21.20
#